data_AF-A0A0F0HY18-F1
#
_entry.id   AF-A0A0F0HY18-F1
#
_cell.length_a   1.000
_cell.length_b   1.000
_cell.length_c   1.000
_cell.angle_alpha   90.00
_cell.angle_beta   90.00
_cell.angle_gamma   90.00
#
_symmetry.space_group_name_H-M   'P 1'
#
loop_
_entity.id
_entity.type
_entity.pdbx_description
1 polymer ?
#
loop_
_entity_poly.entity_id
_entity_poly.type
_entity_poly.pdbx_seq_one_letter_code
_entity_poly.pdbx_strand_id
1 'polypeptide(L)' 'MLGKIAATTRKDNGLVRALAAAVDAVIKDGTYGRVLKRWGLDGEAVRSSGTNPPGLPGTG' A
#
# COMPACT_ATOMS: atom_id res chain seq x y z
N MET A 1 2.22 10.37 -13.73
CA MET A 1 2.26 9.01 -13.14
C MET A 1 2.44 9.20 -11.64
N LEU A 2 1.44 8.93 -10.81
CA LEU A 2 1.61 9.01 -9.35
C LEU A 2 2.51 7.85 -8.92
N GLY A 3 3.56 8.15 -8.15
CA GLY A 3 4.48 7.13 -7.64
C GLY A 3 3.77 6.26 -6.60
N LYS A 4 3.93 4.94 -6.67
CA LYS A 4 3.40 4.05 -5.64
C LYS A 4 4.21 4.23 -4.36
N ILE A 5 3.55 4.57 -3.27
CA ILE A 5 4.14 4.58 -1.92
C ILE A 5 4.03 3.17 -1.34
N ALA A 6 5.06 2.72 -0.62
CA ALA A 6 5.08 1.41 0.01
C ALA A 6 5.49 1.51 1.49
N ALA A 7 4.82 0.72 2.34
CA ALA A 7 5.31 0.39 3.67
C ALA A 7 6.17 -0.88 3.58
N THR A 8 7.31 -0.89 4.29
CA THR A 8 8.31 -1.96 4.17
C THR A 8 8.57 -2.64 5.51
N THR A 9 8.90 -3.93 5.45
CA THR A 9 9.42 -4.71 6.58
C THR A 9 10.82 -5.21 6.25
N ARG A 10 11.59 -5.60 7.27
CA ARG A 10 12.86 -6.30 7.04
C ARG A 10 12.61 -7.55 6.20
N LYS A 11 13.48 -7.80 5.22
CA LYS A 11 13.46 -9.03 4.44
C LYS A 11 13.53 -10.26 5.36
N ASP A 12 12.80 -11.31 5.00
CA ASP A 12 12.81 -12.62 5.68
C ASP A 12 12.33 -12.62 7.15
N ASN A 13 11.62 -11.57 7.59
CA ASN A 13 11.07 -11.51 8.95
C ASN A 13 9.63 -12.04 9.09
N GLY A 14 9.05 -12.56 8.00
CA GLY A 14 7.69 -13.12 7.98
C GLY A 14 6.54 -12.10 8.06
N LEU A 15 6.82 -10.80 8.21
CA LEU A 15 5.78 -9.80 8.48
C LEU A 15 5.09 -9.23 7.22
N VAL A 16 5.68 -9.40 6.03
CA VAL A 16 5.17 -8.73 4.82
C VAL A 16 3.71 -9.07 4.50
N ARG A 17 3.29 -10.33 4.73
CA ARG A 17 1.90 -10.77 4.49
C ARG A 17 0.96 -10.22 5.55
N ALA A 18 1.38 -10.19 6.81
CA ALA A 18 0.59 -9.65 7.90
C ALA A 18 0.40 -8.13 7.73
N LEU A 19 1.44 -7.41 7.31
CA LEU A 19 1.36 -5.99 7.01
C LEU A 19 0.39 -5.72 5.86
N ALA A 20 0.47 -6.48 4.76
CA ALA A 20 -0.46 -6.33 3.64
C ALA A 20 -1.92 -6.56 4.07
N ALA A 21 -2.17 -7.64 4.83
CA ALA A 21 -3.51 -7.96 5.34
C ALA A 21 -4.05 -6.87 6.29
N ALA A 22 -3.21 -6.29 7.14
CA ALA A 22 -3.61 -5.20 8.03
C ALA A 22 -4.01 -3.94 7.24
N VAL A 23 -3.28 -3.61 6.16
CA VAL A 23 -3.62 -2.51 5.27
C VAL A 23 -4.95 -2.79 4.55
N ASP A 24 -5.15 -4.01 4.02
CA ASP A 24 -6.42 -4.39 3.39
C ASP A 24 -7.60 -4.31 4.35
N ALA A 25 -7.40 -4.67 5.63
CA ALA A 25 -8.43 -4.56 6.66
C ALA A 25 -8.89 -3.11 6.84
N VAL A 26 -7.95 -2.15 6.95
CA VAL A 26 -8.30 -0.73 7.10
C VAL A 26 -8.79 -0.08 5.81
N ILE A 27 -8.47 -0.66 4.64
CA ILE A 27 -9.12 -0.29 3.37
C ILE A 27 -10.59 -0.72 3.40
N LYS A 28 -10.85 -1.99 3.76
CA LYS A 28 -12.19 -2.58 3.78
C LYS A 28 -13.12 -1.90 4.79
N ASP A 29 -12.62 -1.55 5.96
CA ASP A 29 -13.42 -0.88 7.01
C ASP A 29 -13.56 0.65 6.79
N GLY A 30 -12.94 1.18 5.72
CA GLY A 30 -12.98 2.60 5.34
C GLY A 30 -12.10 3.53 6.17
N THR A 31 -11.35 3.03 7.16
CA THR A 31 -10.43 3.84 7.98
C THR A 31 -9.31 4.45 7.13
N TYR A 32 -8.78 3.71 6.16
CA TYR A 32 -7.83 4.19 5.17
C TYR A 32 -8.36 5.44 4.45
N GLY A 33 -9.60 5.37 3.93
CA GLY A 33 -10.23 6.49 3.24
C GLY A 33 -10.46 7.71 4.13
N ARG A 34 -10.78 7.50 5.42
CA ARG A 34 -10.91 8.61 6.39
C ARG A 34 -9.57 9.32 6.60
N VAL A 35 -8.48 8.57 6.70
CA VAL A 35 -7.13 9.15 6.81
C VAL A 35 -6.79 9.92 5.54
N LEU A 36 -6.94 9.35 4.35
CA LEU A 36 -6.63 10.06 3.10
C LEU A 36 -7.39 11.37 2.95
N LYS A 37 -8.70 11.38 3.24
CA LYS A 37 -9.52 12.59 3.19
C LYS A 37 -9.02 13.67 4.14
N ARG A 38 -8.58 13.29 5.35
CA ARG A 38 -8.03 14.23 6.33
C ARG A 38 -6.81 14.99 5.78
N TRP A 39 -6.03 14.34 4.91
CA TRP A 39 -4.81 14.91 4.33
C TRP A 39 -4.99 15.42 2.88
N GLY A 40 -6.20 15.36 2.32
CA GLY A 40 -6.46 15.75 0.93
C GLY A 40 -5.82 14.81 -0.12
N LEU A 41 -5.65 13.53 0.22
CA LEU A 41 -4.98 12.51 -0.61
C LEU A 41 -5.96 11.45 -1.15
N ASP A 42 -7.26 11.71 -1.16
CA ASP A 42 -8.27 10.75 -1.61
C ASP A 42 -8.13 10.36 -3.09
N GLY A 43 -7.56 11.25 -3.92
CA GLY A 43 -7.19 10.96 -5.31
C GLY A 43 -6.05 9.95 -5.47
N GLU A 44 -5.29 9.64 -4.42
CA GLU A 44 -4.20 8.65 -4.42
C GLU A 44 -4.62 7.29 -3.84
N ALA A 45 -5.91 7.12 -3.54
CA ALA A 45 -6.42 5.89 -2.94
C ALA A 45 -6.17 4.65 -3.81
N VAL A 46 -5.65 3.58 -3.19
CA VAL A 46 -5.59 2.25 -3.79
C VAL A 46 -6.75 1.38 -3.30
N ARG A 47 -7.17 0.43 -4.13
CA ARG A 47 -8.27 -0.50 -3.80
C ARG A 47 -7.83 -1.70 -2.95
N SER A 48 -6.54 -2.02 -2.96
CA SER A 48 -5.96 -3.14 -2.22
C SER A 48 -4.46 -2.95 -2.00
N SER A 49 -3.94 -3.59 -0.96
CA SER A 49 -2.52 -3.69 -0.64
C SER A 49 -1.84 -4.76 -1.50
N GLY A 50 -0.78 -4.39 -2.21
CA GLY A 50 0.00 -5.31 -3.03
C GLY A 50 1.35 -5.62 -2.39
N THR A 51 1.79 -6.88 -2.44
CA THR A 51 3.14 -7.27 -2.00
C THR A 51 4.09 -7.28 -3.19
N ASN A 52 5.16 -6.46 -3.11
CA ASN A 52 6.27 -6.40 -4.08
C ASN A 52 5.88 -6.69 -5.54
N PRO A 53 5.05 -5.83 -6.18
CA PRO A 53 4.76 -5.99 -7.59
C PRO A 53 6.06 -5.94 -8.41
N PRO A 54 6.11 -6.57 -9.60
CA PRO A 54 7.28 -6.49 -10.49
C PRO A 54 7.74 -5.03 -10.61
N GLY A 55 9.03 -4.80 -10.45
CA GLY A 55 9.63 -3.49 -10.65
C GLY A 55 9.35 -2.98 -12.07
N LEU A 56 9.54 -1.68 -12.29
CA LEU A 56 9.53 -1.12 -13.64
C LEU A 56 10.51 -1.93 -14.51
N PRO A 57 10.14 -2.31 -15.76
CA PRO A 57 11.07 -2.98 -16.65
C PRO A 57 12.34 -2.13 -16.74
N GLY A 58 13.50 -2.77 -16.49
CA GLY A 58 14.78 -2.07 -16.57
C GLY A 58 14.91 -1.42 -17.94
N THR A 59 15.14 -0.12 -17.97
CA THR A 59 15.74 0.51 -19.15
C THR A 59 17.11 -0.10 -19.31
N GLY A 60 17.24 -1.05 -20.24
CA GLY A 60 18.55 -1.48 -20.74
C GLY A 60 19.30 -0.33 -21.39
#